data_AF-A0A1Y2SHA2-F1
#
_entry.id   AF-A0A1Y2SHA2-F1
#
_cell.length_a   1.000
_cell.length_b   1.000
_cell.length_c   1.000
_cell.angle_alpha   90.00
_cell.angle_beta   90.00
_cell.angle_gamma   90.00
#
_symmetry.space_group_name_H-M   'P 1'
#
loop_
_entity.id
_entity.type
_entity.pdbx_description
1 polymer ?
#
loop_
_entity_poly.entity_id
_entity_poly.type
_entity_poly.pdbx_seq_one_letter_code
_entity_poly.pdbx_strand_id
1 'polypeptide(L)'
;MAETMMKKNLITLIRNILIIYPILLTISCSNLRQANDNWTGKDKAQHFLFSAIIAAAGNAYGERQNWEHRGSAQFGILLSVSIGATKELYDSRPSGTGWSWHDIAYNIAGAIAGYSLYQSMK
;
A
#
# COMPACT_ATOMS: atom_id res chain seq x y z
N MET A 1 18.84 -26.69 18.43
CA MET A 1 17.48 -26.10 18.42
C MET A 1 17.39 -24.89 17.49
N ALA A 2 18.34 -23.94 17.56
CA ALA A 2 18.37 -22.75 16.70
C ALA A 2 18.50 -23.06 15.19
N GLU A 3 19.40 -23.95 14.78
CA GLU A 3 19.56 -24.32 13.36
C GLU A 3 18.31 -24.97 12.75
N THR A 4 17.62 -25.80 13.54
CA THR A 4 16.39 -26.48 13.13
C THR A 4 15.24 -25.49 12.95
N MET A 5 15.18 -24.45 13.79
CA MET A 5 14.24 -23.33 13.64
C MET A 5 14.55 -22.48 12.41
N MET A 6 15.82 -22.16 12.18
CA MET A 6 16.27 -21.38 11.02
C MET A 6 15.91 -22.07 9.69
N LYS A 7 16.15 -23.39 9.59
CA LYS A 7 15.76 -24.18 8.42
C LYS A 7 14.25 -24.17 8.17
N LYS A 8 13.43 -24.32 9.22
CA LYS A 8 11.97 -24.27 9.09
C LYS A 8 11.47 -22.90 8.62
N ASN A 9 12.05 -21.82 9.15
CA ASN A 9 11.71 -20.46 8.73
C ASN A 9 12.11 -20.21 7.27
N LEU A 10 13.28 -20.69 6.86
CA LEU A 10 13.76 -20.60 5.48
C LEU A 10 12.87 -21.37 4.51
N ILE A 11 12.48 -22.60 4.85
CA ILE A 11 11.56 -23.42 4.03
C ILE A 11 10.18 -22.76 3.93
N THR A 12 9.68 -22.20 5.04
CA THR A 12 8.39 -21.48 5.06
C THR A 12 8.43 -20.21 4.21
N LEU A 13 9.53 -19.46 4.27
CA LEU A 13 9.75 -18.28 3.45
C LEU A 13 9.78 -18.63 1.96
N ILE A 14 10.56 -19.65 1.57
CA ILE A 14 10.66 -20.12 0.18
C ILE A 14 9.30 -20.59 -0.33
N ARG A 15 8.56 -21.36 0.47
CA ARG A 15 7.20 -21.82 0.12
C ARG A 15 6.26 -20.64 -0.13
N ASN A 16 6.27 -19.64 0.75
CA ASN A 16 5.40 -18.47 0.60
C ASN A 16 5.76 -17.67 -0.65
N ILE A 17 7.06 -17.48 -0.95
CA ILE A 17 7.52 -16.84 -2.18
C ILE A 17 7.04 -17.62 -3.40
N LEU A 18 7.21 -18.94 -3.43
CA LEU A 18 6.81 -19.79 -4.54
C LEU A 18 5.30 -19.82 -4.79
N ILE A 19 4.47 -19.50 -3.78
CA ILE A 19 3.01 -19.40 -3.93
C ILE A 19 2.60 -17.99 -4.37
N ILE A 20 3.17 -16.95 -3.75
CA ILE A 20 2.77 -15.56 -3.99
C ILE A 20 3.26 -15.07 -5.37
N TYR A 21 4.45 -15.49 -5.78
CA TYR A 21 5.07 -15.08 -7.05
C TYR A 21 4.25 -15.46 -8.30
N PRO A 22 3.78 -16.70 -8.50
CA PRO A 22 2.94 -17.04 -9.65
C PRO A 22 1.57 -16.34 -9.61
N ILE A 23 0.99 -16.11 -8.43
CA ILE A 23 -0.27 -15.35 -8.30
C ILE A 23 -0.09 -13.91 -8.78
N LEU A 24 1.01 -13.26 -8.40
CA LEU A 24 1.35 -11.91 -8.88
C LEU A 24 1.59 -11.88 -10.40
N LEU A 25 2.26 -12.89 -10.96
CA LEU A 25 2.54 -12.96 -12.40
C LEU A 25 1.29 -13.19 -13.26
N THR A 26 0.27 -13.90 -12.75
CA THR A 26 -0.99 -14.12 -13.51
C THR A 26 -1.84 -12.86 -13.70
N ILE A 27 -1.62 -11.81 -12.91
CA ILE A 27 -2.32 -10.52 -13.04
C ILE A 27 -1.70 -9.67 -14.18
N SER A 28 -0.44 -9.91 -14.52
CA SER A 28 0.34 -9.08 -15.45
C SER A 28 0.30 -9.50 -16.92
N CYS A 29 -0.31 -10.64 -17.26
CA CYS A 29 -0.43 -11.04 -18.65
C CYS A 29 -1.66 -10.40 -19.30
N SER A 30 -1.38 -9.33 -20.06
CA SER A 30 -2.12 -8.78 -21.23
C SER A 30 -3.30 -7.82 -21.09
N ASN A 31 -3.75 -7.38 -19.90
CA ASN A 31 -4.91 -6.43 -19.83
C ASN A 31 -4.79 -5.21 -18.88
N LEU A 32 -3.68 -5.03 -18.15
CA LEU A 32 -3.50 -3.82 -17.33
C LEU A 32 -3.00 -2.67 -18.21
N ARG A 33 -3.88 -1.71 -18.50
CA ARG A 33 -3.50 -0.52 -19.25
C ARG A 33 -2.69 0.40 -18.34
N GLN A 34 -1.46 0.73 -18.72
CA GLN A 34 -0.63 1.66 -17.96
C GLN A 34 -0.95 3.12 -18.34
N ALA A 35 -0.98 4.01 -17.35
CA ALA A 35 -1.11 5.44 -17.57
C ALA A 35 0.22 6.03 -18.10
N ASN A 36 0.12 7.09 -18.91
CA ASN A 36 1.25 7.91 -19.31
C ASN A 36 1.01 9.35 -18.81
N ASP A 37 1.21 9.54 -17.51
CA ASP A 37 0.94 10.76 -16.78
C ASP A 37 2.22 11.40 -16.21
N ASN A 38 2.12 12.66 -15.82
CA ASN A 38 3.25 13.44 -15.31
C ASN A 38 3.42 13.26 -13.80
N TRP A 39 4.65 13.39 -13.32
CA TRP A 39 4.98 13.40 -11.89
C TRP A 39 4.37 14.58 -11.12
N THR A 40 3.99 15.67 -11.79
CA THR A 40 3.49 16.89 -11.14
C THR A 40 2.07 17.18 -11.58
N GLY A 41 1.26 17.68 -10.65
CA GLY A 41 -0.08 18.15 -10.97
C GLY A 41 -1.02 18.13 -9.78
N LYS A 42 -2.21 18.71 -9.97
CA LYS A 42 -3.28 18.72 -8.95
C LYS A 42 -3.66 17.31 -8.51
N ASP A 43 -3.77 16.41 -9.48
CA ASP A 43 -4.12 15.00 -9.27
C ASP A 43 -3.15 14.31 -8.28
N LYS A 44 -1.83 14.48 -8.47
CA LYS A 44 -0.79 13.93 -7.58
C LYS A 44 -0.88 14.47 -6.16
N ALA A 45 -1.18 15.77 -6.02
CA ALA A 45 -1.42 16.38 -4.70
C ALA A 45 -2.68 15.82 -4.01
N GLN A 46 -3.72 15.49 -4.77
CA GLN A 46 -4.93 14.86 -4.24
C GLN A 46 -4.64 13.44 -3.74
N HIS A 47 -3.88 12.65 -4.51
CA HIS A 47 -3.42 11.31 -4.11
C HIS A 47 -2.63 11.34 -2.79
N PHE A 48 -1.69 12.28 -2.68
CA PHE A 48 -0.93 12.50 -1.46
C PHE A 48 -1.82 12.86 -0.27
N LEU A 49 -2.67 13.88 -0.42
CA LEU A 49 -3.46 14.40 0.68
C LEU A 49 -4.50 13.37 1.15
N PHE A 50 -5.19 12.72 0.22
CA PHE A 50 -6.17 11.69 0.53
C PHE A 50 -5.53 10.53 1.28
N SER A 51 -4.36 10.08 0.81
CA SER A 51 -3.62 9.01 1.48
C SER A 51 -3.11 9.42 2.87
N ALA A 52 -2.68 10.67 3.04
CA ALA A 52 -2.30 11.18 4.36
C ALA A 52 -3.48 11.14 5.34
N ILE A 53 -4.66 11.59 4.90
CA ILE A 53 -5.87 11.59 5.73
C ILE A 53 -6.26 10.16 6.10
N ILE A 54 -6.30 9.22 5.15
CA ILE A 54 -6.67 7.84 5.43
C ILE A 54 -5.66 7.17 6.37
N ALA A 55 -4.37 7.38 6.18
CA ALA A 55 -3.36 6.79 7.05
C ALA A 55 -3.46 7.31 8.48
N ALA A 56 -3.66 8.61 8.66
CA ALA A 56 -3.90 9.21 9.96
C ALA A 56 -5.19 8.68 10.61
N ALA A 57 -6.28 8.61 9.85
CA ALA A 57 -7.57 8.11 10.33
C ALA A 57 -7.52 6.63 10.71
N GLY A 58 -6.86 5.80 9.90
CA GLY A 58 -6.68 4.37 10.20
C GLY A 58 -5.80 4.14 11.42
N ASN A 59 -4.74 4.94 11.60
CA ASN A 59 -3.93 4.88 12.81
C ASN A 59 -4.76 5.26 14.04
N ALA A 60 -5.47 6.39 13.99
CA ALA A 60 -6.37 6.82 15.07
C ALA A 60 -7.46 5.78 15.39
N TYR A 61 -7.98 5.11 14.36
CA TYR A 61 -8.92 4.01 14.53
C TYR A 61 -8.30 2.84 15.31
N GLY A 62 -7.11 2.38 14.90
CA GLY A 62 -6.41 1.30 15.58
C GLY A 62 -6.09 1.61 17.05
N GLU A 63 -5.69 2.84 17.33
CA GLU A 63 -5.47 3.27 18.72
C GLU A 63 -6.74 3.24 19.55
N ARG A 64 -7.89 3.65 19.00
CA ARG A 64 -9.20 3.53 19.67
C ARG A 64 -9.62 2.08 19.92
N GLN A 65 -9.08 1.12 19.17
CA GLN A 65 -9.26 -0.31 19.41
C GLN A 65 -8.27 -0.88 20.42
N ASN A 66 -7.44 -0.05 21.08
CA ASN A 66 -6.37 -0.46 21.98
C ASN A 66 -5.33 -1.37 21.31
N TRP A 67 -5.10 -1.20 20.00
CA TRP A 67 -4.00 -1.89 19.34
C TRP A 67 -2.66 -1.30 19.77
N GLU A 68 -1.61 -2.13 19.72
CA GLU A 68 -0.25 -1.64 19.92
C GLU A 68 0.07 -0.52 18.92
N HIS A 69 0.88 0.45 19.34
CA HIS A 69 1.24 1.61 18.52
C HIS A 69 1.71 1.21 17.10
N ARG A 70 2.56 0.18 17.02
CA ARG A 70 3.04 -0.35 15.74
C ARG A 70 1.92 -0.97 14.91
N GLY A 71 0.98 -1.66 15.53
CA GLY A 71 -0.18 -2.27 14.85
C GLY A 71 -1.12 -1.22 14.27
N SER A 72 -1.42 -0.16 15.03
CA SER A 72 -2.22 0.98 14.56
C SER A 72 -1.56 1.69 13.37
N ALA A 73 -0.25 1.95 13.47
CA ALA A 73 0.52 2.56 12.40
C ALA A 73 0.52 1.71 11.12
N GLN A 74 0.79 0.40 11.25
CA GLN A 74 0.78 -0.53 10.13
C GLN A 74 -0.59 -0.61 9.47
N PHE A 75 -1.67 -0.68 10.27
CA PHE A 75 -3.01 -0.69 9.73
C PHE A 75 -3.34 0.57 8.95
N GLY A 76 -3.07 1.76 9.50
CA GLY A 76 -3.35 3.02 8.81
C GLY A 76 -2.62 3.14 7.47
N ILE A 77 -1.31 2.85 7.45
CA ILE A 77 -0.51 2.90 6.23
C ILE A 77 -1.00 1.88 5.20
N LEU A 78 -1.22 0.63 5.62
CA LEU A 78 -1.67 -0.44 4.71
C LEU A 78 -3.07 -0.17 4.16
N LEU A 79 -3.99 0.33 5.00
CA LEU A 79 -5.32 0.72 4.57
C LEU A 79 -5.25 1.79 3.48
N SER A 80 -4.47 2.85 3.71
CA SER A 80 -4.28 3.94 2.76
C SER A 80 -3.72 3.46 1.43
N VAL A 81 -2.61 2.74 1.46
CA VAL A 81 -1.94 2.25 0.25
C VAL A 81 -2.82 1.25 -0.50
N SER A 82 -3.54 0.38 0.21
CA SER A 82 -4.45 -0.60 -0.42
C SER A 82 -5.62 0.06 -1.14
N ILE A 83 -6.19 1.13 -0.58
CA ILE A 83 -7.25 1.90 -1.24
C ILE A 83 -6.70 2.58 -2.50
N GLY A 84 -5.52 3.21 -2.40
CA GLY A 84 -4.84 3.81 -3.54
C GLY A 84 -4.57 2.80 -4.66
N ALA A 85 -4.00 1.64 -4.32
CA ALA A 85 -3.76 0.55 -5.28
C ALA A 85 -5.06 0.01 -5.88
N THR A 86 -6.14 -0.10 -5.11
CA THR A 86 -7.45 -0.53 -5.62
C THR A 86 -8.00 0.47 -6.64
N LYS A 87 -7.84 1.78 -6.41
CA LYS A 87 -8.20 2.82 -7.39
C LYS A 87 -7.39 2.66 -8.67
N GLU A 88 -6.07 2.47 -8.59
CA GLU A 88 -5.24 2.28 -9.79
C GLU A 88 -5.58 0.99 -10.55
N LEU A 89 -5.90 -0.10 -9.84
CA LEU A 89 -6.41 -1.33 -10.44
C LEU A 89 -7.71 -1.08 -11.20
N TYR A 90 -8.62 -0.30 -10.61
CA TYR A 90 -9.89 0.06 -11.22
C TYR A 90 -9.70 0.95 -12.46
N ASP A 91 -8.77 1.90 -12.39
CA ASP A 91 -8.41 2.79 -13.49
C ASP A 91 -7.75 2.04 -14.67
N SER A 92 -7.21 0.84 -14.43
CA SER A 92 -6.59 0.02 -15.45
C SER A 92 -7.58 -0.64 -16.44
N ARG A 93 -8.89 -0.53 -16.19
CA ARG A 93 -9.94 -1.05 -17.08
C ARG A 93 -9.90 -0.38 -18.47
N PRO A 94 -10.53 -0.96 -19.51
CA PRO A 94 -10.51 -0.41 -20.87
C PRO A 94 -10.97 1.06 -20.99
N SER A 95 -11.94 1.49 -20.17
CA SER A 95 -12.46 2.87 -20.14
C SER A 95 -11.88 3.76 -19.03
N GLY A 96 -10.93 3.28 -18.23
CA GLY A 96 -10.32 4.05 -17.13
C GLY A 96 -9.24 5.01 -17.63
N THR A 97 -8.33 5.46 -16.77
CA THR A 97 -7.15 6.30 -17.09
C THR A 97 -5.87 5.47 -17.25
N GLY A 98 -5.83 4.27 -16.68
CA GLY A 98 -4.68 3.36 -16.64
C GLY A 98 -4.02 3.34 -15.27
N TRP A 99 -3.26 2.28 -14.98
CA TRP A 99 -2.42 2.15 -13.79
C TRP A 99 -1.34 3.23 -13.78
N SER A 100 -1.33 4.11 -12.78
CA SER A 100 -0.26 5.08 -12.57
C SER A 100 0.66 4.68 -11.41
N TRP A 101 1.92 4.40 -11.74
CA TRP A 101 2.97 4.24 -10.74
C TRP A 101 3.28 5.54 -10.00
N HIS A 102 3.04 6.69 -10.65
CA HIS A 102 3.19 8.00 -10.03
C HIS A 102 2.17 8.15 -8.90
N ASP A 103 0.90 7.82 -9.14
CA ASP A 103 -0.14 7.87 -8.11
C ASP A 103 0.15 6.94 -6.94
N ILE A 104 0.64 5.72 -7.20
CA ILE A 104 1.12 4.82 -6.14
C ILE A 104 2.21 5.47 -5.29
N ALA A 105 3.20 6.12 -5.91
CA ALA A 105 4.27 6.80 -5.18
C ALA A 105 3.72 7.94 -4.29
N TYR A 106 2.80 8.75 -4.81
CA TYR A 106 2.14 9.80 -4.04
C TYR A 106 1.25 9.25 -2.93
N ASN A 107 0.58 8.11 -3.15
CA ASN A 107 -0.21 7.44 -2.13
C ASN A 107 0.68 6.94 -0.98
N ILE A 108 1.83 6.35 -1.28
CA ILE A 108 2.80 5.89 -0.27
C ILE A 108 3.38 7.08 0.49
N ALA A 109 3.84 8.12 -0.21
CA ALA A 109 4.39 9.32 0.41
C ALA A 109 3.36 10.01 1.32
N GLY A 110 2.12 10.12 0.83
CA GLY A 110 0.99 10.64 1.59
C GLY A 110 0.71 9.83 2.84
N ALA A 111 0.63 8.50 2.73
CA ALA A 111 0.38 7.62 3.86
C ALA A 111 1.44 7.75 4.96
N ILE A 112 2.72 7.81 4.58
CA ILE A 112 3.83 8.05 5.51
C ILE A 112 3.69 9.42 6.17
N ALA A 113 3.45 10.47 5.38
CA ALA A 113 3.29 11.83 5.90
C ALA A 113 2.11 11.94 6.88
N GLY A 114 0.96 11.34 6.55
CA GLY A 114 -0.21 11.32 7.41
C GLY A 114 0.03 10.58 8.72
N TYR A 115 0.71 9.44 8.67
CA TYR A 115 1.19 8.73 9.85
C TYR A 115 2.09 9.64 10.70
N SER A 116 3.15 10.22 10.12
CA SER A 116 4.11 11.06 10.84
C SER A 116 3.44 12.28 11.47
N LEU A 117 2.53 12.94 10.74
CA LEU A 117 1.79 14.08 11.24
C LEU A 117 0.90 13.68 12.42
N TYR A 118 0.14 12.59 12.30
CA TYR A 118 -0.69 12.09 13.39
C TYR A 118 0.14 11.79 14.65
N GLN A 119 1.32 11.19 14.49
CA GLN A 119 2.23 10.94 15.61
C GLN A 119 2.79 12.21 16.24
N SER A 120 3.02 13.27 15.47
CA SER A 120 3.52 14.54 16.01
C SER A 120 2.48 15.35 16.79
N MET A 121 1.19 15.07 16.59
CA MET A 121 0.08 15.74 17.26
C MET A 121 -0.41 15.00 18.52
N LYS A 122 0.19 13.83 18.80
CA LYS A 122 -0.14 12.99 19.94
C LYS A 122 0.80 13.29 21.10
#